data_AF-A0A3N4LIK4-F1
#
_entry.id   AF-A0A3N4LIK4-F1
#
_cell.length_a   1.000
_cell.length_b   1.000
_cell.length_c   1.000
_cell.angle_alpha   90.00
_cell.angle_beta   90.00
_cell.angle_gamma   90.00
#
_symmetry.space_group_name_H-M   'P 1'
#
loop_
_entity.id
_entity.type
_entity.pdbx_description
1 polymer ?
#
loop_
_entity_poly.entity_id
_entity_poly.type
_entity_poly.pdbx_seq_one_letter_code
_entity_poly.pdbx_strand_id
1 'polypeptide(L)' 'DPSIKAIILKIDGDHNDFIIEDLDENTLLVKETKIPELKRRLERVLYPPPLSHCEWG' A
#
# COMPACT_ATOMS: atom_id res chain seq x y z
N ASP A 1 7.60 5.50 9.07
CA ASP A 1 8.38 6.11 7.97
C ASP A 1 7.43 6.93 7.12
N PRO A 2 7.67 8.23 6.97
CA PRO A 2 6.76 9.13 6.27
C PRO A 2 6.58 8.75 4.79
N SER A 3 7.56 8.09 4.16
CA SER A 3 7.43 7.61 2.79
C SER A 3 6.42 6.46 2.68
N ILE A 4 6.42 5.52 3.63
CA ILE A 4 5.45 4.41 3.68
C ILE A 4 4.02 4.96 3.86
N LYS A 5 3.84 5.94 4.74
CA LYS A 5 2.54 6.62 4.94
C LYS A 5 2.04 7.26 3.65
N ALA A 6 2.91 7.98 2.93
CA ALA A 6 2.56 8.59 1.64
C ALA A 6 2.15 7.55 0.58
N ILE A 7 2.81 6.37 0.56
CA ILE A 7 2.43 5.28 -0.34
C ILE A 7 1.05 4.71 0.05
N ILE A 8 0.80 4.50 1.34
CA ILE A 8 -0.50 4.01 1.84
C ILE A 8 -1.63 4.97 1.46
N LEU A 9 -1.44 6.28 1.67
CA LEU A 9 -2.40 7.32 1.25
C LEU A 9 -2.66 7.30 -0.26
N LYS A 10 -1.61 7.05 -1.07
CA LYS A 10 -1.75 6.93 -2.52
C LYS A 10 -2.52 5.67 -2.93
N ILE A 11 -2.29 4.54 -2.26
CA ILE A 11 -3.04 3.28 -2.49
C ILE A 11 -4.51 3.45 -2.10
N ASP A 12 -4.79 4.21 -1.05
CA ASP A 12 -6.12 4.50 -0.56
C ASP A 12 -6.88 5.51 -1.44
N GLY A 13 -6.18 6.43 -2.09
CA GLY A 13 -6.76 7.56 -2.85
C GLY A 13 -7.76 7.20 -3.96
N ASP A 14 -7.76 5.98 -4.50
CA ASP A 14 -8.73 5.55 -5.51
C ASP A 14 -10.11 5.18 -4.93
N HIS A 15 -10.16 4.63 -3.72
CA HIS A 15 -11.39 4.04 -3.16
C HIS A 15 -11.70 4.45 -1.71
N ASN A 16 -10.75 5.10 -1.03
CA ASN A 16 -10.80 5.49 0.38
C ASN A 16 -11.34 4.37 1.30
N ASP A 17 -10.88 3.15 1.06
CA ASP A 17 -11.46 1.96 1.68
C ASP A 17 -10.56 1.34 2.76
N PHE A 18 -9.31 1.76 2.85
CA PHE A 18 -8.32 1.22 3.77
C PHE A 18 -8.21 2.06 5.03
N ILE A 19 -8.05 3.38 4.89
CA ILE A 19 -7.80 4.29 6.01
C ILE A 19 -9.12 4.72 6.63
N ILE A 20 -9.21 4.61 7.95
CA ILE A 20 -10.34 5.12 8.74
C ILE A 20 -10.04 6.54 9.21
N GLU A 21 -8.84 6.76 9.75
CA GLU A 21 -8.43 8.04 10.32
C GLU A 21 -6.90 8.22 10.28
N ASP A 22 -6.47 9.47 10.14
CA ASP A 22 -5.07 9.89 10.29
C ASP A 22 -4.82 10.31 11.73
N LEU A 23 -4.06 9.51 12.49
CA LEU A 23 -3.85 9.74 13.91
C LEU A 23 -2.69 10.71 14.16
N ASP A 24 -1.56 10.49 13.48
CA ASP A 24 -0.37 11.33 13.57
C ASP A 24 0.55 11.13 12.34
N GLU A 25 1.69 11.81 12.31
CA GLU A 25 2.66 11.76 11.20
C GLU A 25 3.14 10.35 10.82
N ASN A 26 3.14 9.39 11.74
CA ASN A 26 3.62 8.03 11.56
C ASN A 26 2.54 6.96 11.81
N THR A 27 1.37 7.32 12.33
CA THR A 27 0.30 6.37 12.64
C THR A 27 -0.96 6.65 11.82
N LEU A 28 -1.51 5.58 11.23
CA LEU A 28 -2.79 5.57 10.55
C LEU A 28 -3.69 4.52 11.19
N LEU A 29 -4.97 4.86 11.37
CA LEU A 29 -6.00 3.89 11.71
C LEU A 29 -6.53 3.25 10.43
N VAL A 30 -6.44 1.93 10.32
CA VAL A 30 -6.75 1.18 9.09
C VAL A 30 -7.81 0.11 9.39
N LYS A 31 -8.72 -0.15 8.45
CA LYS A 31 -9.70 -1.23 8.57
C LYS A 31 -9.00 -2.58 8.67
N GLU A 32 -9.18 -3.27 9.79
CA GLU A 32 -8.53 -4.56 10.06
C GLU A 32 -8.78 -5.60 8.96
N THR A 33 -10.02 -5.65 8.46
CA THR A 33 -10.43 -6.56 7.37
C THR A 33 -9.70 -6.32 6.06
N LYS A 34 -9.11 -5.12 5.88
CA LYS A 34 -8.40 -4.69 4.67
C LYS A 34 -6.88 -4.70 4.83
N ILE A 35 -6.36 -4.91 6.05
CA ILE A 35 -4.92 -5.05 6.34
C ILE A 35 -4.24 -6.05 5.39
N PRO A 36 -4.78 -7.26 5.12
CA PRO A 36 -4.10 -8.23 4.26
C PRO A 36 -3.92 -7.71 2.83
N GLU A 37 -4.95 -7.04 2.31
CA GLU A 37 -4.93 -6.48 0.98
C GLU A 37 -4.03 -5.24 0.89
N LEU A 38 -4.08 -4.36 1.89
CA LEU A 38 -3.21 -3.19 1.96
C LEU A 38 -1.74 -3.60 1.99
N LYS A 39 -1.37 -4.59 2.82
CA LYS A 39 -0.01 -5.15 2.86
C LYS A 39 0.41 -5.70 1.50
N ARG A 40 -0.44 -6.50 0.86
CA ARG A 40 -0.14 -7.07 -0.47
C ARG A 40 0.07 -5.98 -1.54
N ARG A 41 -0.71 -4.91 -1.51
CA ARG A 41 -0.55 -3.77 -2.43
C ARG A 41 0.73 -3.00 -2.14
N LEU A 42 1.01 -2.73 -0.87
CA LEU A 42 2.23 -2.05 -0.42
C LEU A 42 3.48 -2.83 -0.83
N GLU A 43 3.49 -4.15 -0.62
CA GLU A 43 4.58 -5.04 -1.04
C GLU A 43 4.82 -4.99 -2.54
N ARG A 44 3.79 -4.95 -3.39
CA ARG A 44 3.96 -4.80 -4.85
C ARG A 44 4.58 -3.48 -5.26
N VAL A 45 4.35 -2.42 -4.50
CA VAL A 45 4.90 -1.09 -4.78
C VAL A 45 6.37 -1.02 -4.34
N LEU A 46 6.67 -1.55 -3.16
CA LEU A 46 8.03 -1.53 -2.59
C LEU A 46 8.96 -2.56 -3.23
N TYR A 47 8.41 -3.72 -3.54
CA TYR A 47 9.11 -4.87 -4.10
C TYR A 47 8.28 -5.38 -5.27
N PRO A 48 8.20 -4.62 -6.37
CA PRO A 48 7.60 -5.13 -7.59
C PRO A 48 8.30 -6.45 -7.93
N PRO A 49 7.56 -7.49 -8.36
CA PRO A 49 8.20 -8.70 -8.82
C PRO A 49 9.27 -8.31 -9.83
N PRO A 50 10.48 -8.91 -9.77
CA PRO A 50 11.48 -8.66 -10.80
C PRO A 50 10.76 -8.82 -12.12
N LEU A 51 10.96 -7.87 -13.04
CA LEU A 51 10.51 -8.01 -14.42
C LEU A 51 11.25 -9.25 -14.93
N SER A 52 10.64 -10.42 -14.73
CA SER A 52 11.07 -11.66 -15.33
C SER A 52 11.07 -11.34 -16.81
N HIS A 53 12.29 -11.22 -17.31
CA HIS A 53 12.68 -11.17 -18.69
C HIS A 53 11.54 -11.69 -19.57
N CYS A 54 10.99 -10.82 -20.42
CA CYS A 54 10.16 -11.26 -21.53
C CYS A 54 11.07 -12.07 -22.47
N GLU A 55 11.33 -13.34 -22.14
CA GLU A 55 11.67 -14.35 -23.13
C GLU A 55 10.37 -14.79 -23.79
N TRP A 56 9.87 -13.94 -24.69
CA TRP A 56 8.94 -14.37 -25.71
C TRP A 56 9.72 -14.41 -27.02
N GLY A 57 10.12 -15.63 -27.39
CA GLY A 57 10.33 -16.14 -28.76
C GLY A 57 11.12 -15.28 -29.73
#